data_AF-A0A8I1W8R0-F1
#
_entry.id   AF-A0A8I1W8R0-F1
#
_cell.length_a   1.000
_cell.length_b   1.000
_cell.length_c   1.000
_cell.angle_alpha   90.00
_cell.angle_beta   90.00
_cell.angle_gamma   90.00
#
_symmetry.space_group_name_H-M   'P 1'
#
loop_
_entity.id
_entity.type
_entity.pdbx_description
1 polymer ?
#
loop_
_entity_poly.entity_id
_entity_poly.type
_entity_poly.pdbx_seq_one_letter_code
_entity_poly.pdbx_strand_id
1 'polypeptide(L)'
;MPVMTTSGSGNQGMSASLPVIKYCEEKGLTHEQLIRGLFFSHLTTIHIKSNVGRLSAYCGVVCAGGGVAGALAFLDGMPLDRIDAAIETTLATLSGMLCDGAKSSC
;
A
#
# COMPACT_ATOMS: atom_id res chain seq x y z
N MET A 1 19.07 6.05 1.39
CA MET A 1 17.98 5.86 2.37
C MET A 1 17.98 4.39 2.76
N PRO A 2 18.05 4.03 4.05
CA PRO A 2 17.73 2.67 4.46
C PRO A 2 16.30 2.36 3.97
N VAL A 3 16.08 1.16 3.45
CA VAL A 3 14.73 0.72 3.04
C VAL A 3 13.85 0.82 4.28
N MET A 4 12.97 1.83 4.33
CA MET A 4 12.00 1.99 5.41
C MET A 4 11.10 0.77 5.38
N THR A 5 11.17 -0.07 6.42
CA THR A 5 10.36 -1.27 6.49
C THR A 5 8.92 -0.92 6.88
N THR A 6 7.96 -1.69 6.38
CA THR A 6 6.56 -1.63 6.82
C THR A 6 6.22 -2.98 7.42
N SER A 7 5.67 -2.99 8.64
CA SER A 7 5.36 -4.22 9.38
C SER A 7 6.57 -5.19 9.46
N GLY A 8 7.79 -4.65 9.59
CA GLY A 8 9.03 -5.43 9.66
C GLY A 8 9.54 -5.98 8.32
N SER A 9 8.96 -5.60 7.18
CA SER A 9 9.38 -6.07 5.85
C SER A 9 9.83 -4.92 4.95
N GLY A 10 11.02 -5.05 4.35
CA GLY A 10 11.54 -4.08 3.38
C GLY A 10 10.77 -4.06 2.06
N ASN A 11 10.30 -5.22 1.58
CA ASN A 11 9.49 -5.30 0.36
C ASN A 11 8.17 -4.55 0.55
N GLN A 12 7.48 -4.77 1.68
CA GLN A 12 6.27 -4.00 2.01
C GLN A 12 6.58 -2.49 2.08
N GLY A 13 7.72 -2.14 2.66
CA GLY A 13 8.26 -0.79 2.69
C GLY A 13 8.35 -0.12 1.33
N MET A 14 9.03 -0.78 0.40
CA MET A 14 9.18 -0.29 -0.97
C MET A 14 7.84 -0.22 -1.69
N SER A 15 7.02 -1.28 -1.60
CA SER A 15 5.71 -1.34 -2.24
C SER A 15 4.75 -0.26 -1.72
N ALA A 16 4.76 0.02 -0.41
CA ALA A 16 3.91 1.05 0.19
C ALA A 16 4.38 2.48 -0.09
N SER A 17 5.66 2.67 -0.46
CA SER A 17 6.27 4.01 -0.59
C SER A 17 6.48 4.45 -2.03
N LEU A 18 7.13 3.62 -2.85
CA LEU A 18 7.61 4.03 -4.18
C LEU A 18 6.48 4.46 -5.12
N PRO A 19 5.33 3.77 -5.20
CA PRO A 19 4.23 4.22 -6.04
C PRO A 19 3.68 5.58 -5.60
N VAL A 20 3.55 5.82 -4.29
CA VAL A 20 3.05 7.09 -3.75
C VAL A 20 4.03 8.23 -4.03
N ILE A 21 5.34 7.99 -3.84
CA ILE A 21 6.39 8.96 -4.17
C ILE A 21 6.30 9.33 -5.66
N LYS A 22 6.30 8.32 -6.53
CA LYS A 22 6.27 8.53 -7.98
C LYS A 22 4.99 9.26 -8.42
N TYR A 23 3.85 8.92 -7.82
CA TYR A 23 2.58 9.59 -8.09
C TYR A 23 2.59 11.06 -7.71
N CYS A 24 3.08 11.39 -6.51
CA CYS A 24 3.22 12.78 -6.06
C CYS A 24 4.17 13.58 -6.95
N GLU A 25 5.29 12.98 -7.38
CA GLU A 25 6.24 13.60 -8.32
C GLU A 25 5.56 13.91 -9.66
N GLU A 26 4.81 12.96 -10.22
CA GLU A 26 4.13 13.14 -11.51
C GLU A 26 2.98 14.16 -11.47
N LYS A 27 2.28 14.26 -10.34
CA LYS A 27 1.23 15.26 -10.13
C LYS A 27 1.73 16.60 -9.59
N GLY A 28 3.02 16.73 -9.31
CA GLY A 28 3.59 17.95 -8.72
C GLY A 28 2.99 18.30 -7.35
N LEU A 29 2.64 17.29 -6.55
CA LEU A 29 2.06 17.49 -5.23
C LEU A 29 3.09 18.02 -4.24
N THR A 30 2.61 18.74 -3.23
CA THR A 30 3.48 19.32 -2.20
C THR A 30 4.14 18.23 -1.34
N HIS A 31 5.26 18.57 -0.71
CA HIS A 31 5.93 17.67 0.23
C HIS A 31 5.02 17.24 1.39
N GLU A 32 4.13 18.13 1.84
CA GLU A 32 3.15 17.86 2.88
C GLU A 32 2.15 16.79 2.45
N GLN A 33 1.61 16.90 1.23
CA GLN A 33 0.73 15.90 0.64
C GLN A 33 1.45 14.56 0.47
N LEU A 34 2.71 14.57 0.02
CA LEU A 34 3.52 13.35 -0.07
C LEU A 34 3.64 12.65 1.29
N ILE A 35 3.96 13.39 2.35
CA ILE A 35 4.05 12.83 3.71
C ILE A 35 2.71 12.23 4.14
N ARG A 36 1.59 12.94 3.91
CA ARG A 36 0.25 12.43 4.24
C ARG A 36 -0.10 11.16 3.46
N GLY A 37 0.18 11.13 2.17
CA GLY A 37 -0.06 9.96 1.32
C GLY A 37 0.77 8.75 1.76
N LEU A 38 2.05 8.97 2.08
CA LEU A 38 2.92 7.92 2.61
C LEU A 38 2.40 7.40 3.95
N PHE A 39 2.04 8.30 4.87
CA PHE A 39 1.50 7.92 6.17
C PHE A 39 0.22 7.10 6.04
N PHE A 40 -0.71 7.53 5.17
CA PHE A 40 -1.93 6.80 4.85
C PHE A 40 -1.61 5.39 4.31
N SER A 41 -0.73 5.30 3.31
CA SER A 41 -0.35 4.03 2.70
C SER A 41 0.23 3.05 3.72
N HIS A 42 1.18 3.52 4.54
CA HIS A 42 1.83 2.71 5.58
C HIS A 42 0.85 2.25 6.66
N LEU A 43 0.03 3.16 7.19
CA LEU A 43 -0.95 2.81 8.23
C LEU A 43 -2.01 1.84 7.73
N THR A 44 -2.53 2.05 6.53
CA THR A 44 -3.51 1.15 5.93
C THR A 44 -2.90 -0.23 5.68
N THR A 45 -1.65 -0.28 5.20
CA THR A 45 -0.89 -1.53 5.06
C THR A 45 -0.76 -2.28 6.39
N ILE A 46 -0.36 -1.57 7.46
CA ILE A 46 -0.22 -2.14 8.80
C ILE A 46 -1.57 -2.64 9.32
N HIS A 47 -2.63 -1.86 9.12
CA HIS A 47 -3.98 -2.20 9.57
C HIS A 47 -4.48 -3.47 8.89
N ILE A 48 -4.41 -3.56 7.56
CA ILE A 48 -4.80 -4.76 6.82
C ILE A 48 -3.95 -5.94 7.29
N LYS A 49 -2.62 -5.78 7.30
CA LYS A 49 -1.70 -6.87 7.61
C LYS A 49 -1.90 -7.44 9.03
N SER A 50 -2.22 -6.58 9.99
CA SER A 50 -2.45 -6.99 11.38
C SER A 50 -3.73 -7.80 11.55
N ASN A 51 -4.72 -7.62 10.67
CA ASN A 51 -6.04 -8.23 10.79
C ASN A 51 -6.27 -9.46 9.90
N VAL A 52 -5.47 -9.66 8.84
CA VAL A 52 -5.66 -10.77 7.89
C VAL A 52 -5.24 -12.16 8.42
N GLY A 53 -4.63 -12.26 9.61
CA GLY A 53 -4.26 -13.51 10.27
C GLY A 53 -3.01 -14.21 9.70
N ARG A 54 -2.50 -15.23 10.41
CA ARG A 54 -1.25 -15.94 10.04
C ARG A 54 -1.38 -16.89 8.84
N LEU A 55 -2.58 -17.40 8.57
CA LEU A 55 -2.89 -18.28 7.43
C LEU A 55 -3.60 -17.53 6.29
N SER A 56 -3.35 -16.22 6.18
CA SER A 56 -4.00 -15.40 5.17
C SER A 56 -3.60 -15.80 3.75
N ALA A 57 -4.57 -15.71 2.83
CA ALA A 57 -4.30 -15.70 1.39
C ALA A 57 -3.61 -14.42 0.91
N TYR A 58 -3.49 -13.38 1.75
CA TYR A 58 -2.86 -12.12 1.41
C TYR A 58 -1.39 -12.08 1.85
N CYS A 59 -0.49 -11.96 0.87
CA CYS A 59 0.90 -11.66 1.16
C CYS A 59 1.04 -10.20 1.65
N GLY A 60 2.17 -9.89 2.30
CA GLY A 60 2.39 -8.53 2.82
C GLY A 60 2.38 -7.45 1.74
N VAL A 61 2.88 -7.75 0.54
CA VAL A 61 2.90 -6.80 -0.59
C VAL A 61 1.49 -6.55 -1.14
N VAL A 62 0.57 -7.53 -1.08
CA VAL A 62 -0.84 -7.30 -1.42
C VAL A 62 -1.48 -6.30 -0.47
N CYS A 63 -1.19 -6.45 0.83
CA CYS A 63 -1.67 -5.51 1.84
C CYS A 63 -1.15 -4.09 1.54
N ALA A 64 0.13 -3.99 1.12
CA ALA A 64 0.73 -2.73 0.69
C ALA A 64 0.07 -2.16 -0.58
N GLY A 65 -0.25 -3.02 -1.55
CA GLY A 65 -0.97 -2.62 -2.75
C GLY A 65 -2.35 -2.00 -2.44
N GLY A 66 -3.10 -2.61 -1.52
CA GLY A 66 -4.35 -2.03 -1.02
C GLY A 66 -4.13 -0.66 -0.35
N GLY A 67 -3.12 -0.54 0.50
CA GLY A 67 -2.75 0.73 1.14
C GLY A 67 -2.38 1.83 0.14
N VAL A 68 -1.62 1.50 -0.90
CA VAL A 68 -1.28 2.41 -2.00
C VAL A 68 -2.53 2.84 -2.75
N ALA A 69 -3.41 1.92 -3.15
CA ALA A 69 -4.62 2.25 -3.90
C ALA A 69 -5.49 3.26 -3.15
N GLY A 70 -5.69 3.05 -1.84
CA GLY A 70 -6.37 4.01 -0.98
C GLY A 70 -5.63 5.34 -0.86
N ALA A 71 -4.30 5.33 -0.72
CA ALA A 71 -3.50 6.55 -0.63
C ALA A 71 -3.57 7.39 -1.91
N LEU A 72 -3.56 6.77 -3.09
CA LEU A 72 -3.69 7.49 -4.36
C LEU A 72 -5.08 8.13 -4.49
N ALA A 73 -6.15 7.40 -4.16
CA ALA A 73 -7.51 7.94 -4.14
C ALA A 73 -7.67 9.08 -3.12
N PHE A 74 -7.05 8.95 -1.95
CA PHE A 74 -7.01 9.99 -0.92
C PHE A 74 -6.30 11.26 -1.42
N LEU A 75 -5.14 11.12 -2.07
CA LEU A 75 -4.39 12.25 -2.63
C LEU A 75 -5.16 12.98 -3.74
N ASP A 76 -6.02 12.25 -4.46
CA ASP A 76 -6.92 12.82 -5.47
C ASP A 76 -8.15 13.50 -4.87
N GLY A 77 -8.29 13.53 -3.55
CA GLY A 77 -9.42 14.15 -2.87
C GLY A 77 -10.74 13.40 -3.12
N MET A 78 -10.67 12.10 -3.41
CA MET A 78 -11.86 11.28 -3.58
C MET A 78 -12.64 11.15 -2.26
N PRO A 79 -13.97 10.98 -2.33
CA PRO A 79 -14.77 10.73 -1.14
C PRO A 79 -14.46 9.34 -0.55
N LEU A 80 -14.76 9.19 0.75
CA LEU A 80 -14.36 8.01 1.54
C LEU A 80 -14.83 6.68 0.93
N ASP A 81 -16.05 6.63 0.40
CA ASP A 81 -16.62 5.46 -0.26
C ASP A 81 -15.77 4.99 -1.46
N ARG A 82 -15.17 5.93 -2.19
CA ARG A 82 -14.30 5.64 -3.32
C ARG A 82 -12.89 5.21 -2.87
N ILE A 83 -12.42 5.75 -1.75
CA ILE A 83 -11.16 5.32 -1.13
C ILE A 83 -11.29 3.88 -0.64
N ASP A 84 -12.36 3.57 0.09
CA ASP A 84 -12.66 2.23 0.60
C ASP A 84 -12.78 1.24 -0.56
N ALA A 85 -13.56 1.59 -1.59
CA ALA A 85 -13.71 0.77 -2.78
C ALA A 85 -12.39 0.54 -3.53
N ALA A 86 -11.46 1.50 -3.55
CA ALA A 86 -10.15 1.33 -4.18
C ALA A 86 -9.28 0.32 -3.42
N ILE A 87 -9.32 0.35 -2.09
CA ILE A 87 -8.62 -0.62 -1.25
C ILE A 87 -9.22 -2.01 -1.46
N GLU A 88 -10.54 -2.14 -1.32
CA GLU A 88 -11.27 -3.41 -1.46
C GLU A 88 -11.08 -4.04 -2.83
N THR A 89 -11.24 -3.26 -3.91
CA THR A 89 -11.09 -3.74 -5.29
C THR A 89 -9.66 -4.24 -5.53
N THR A 90 -8.66 -3.53 -5.00
CA THR A 90 -7.26 -3.92 -5.13
C THR A 90 -6.97 -5.23 -4.40
N LEU A 91 -7.45 -5.35 -3.16
CA LEU A 91 -7.31 -6.58 -2.38
C LEU A 91 -8.04 -7.75 -3.05
N ALA A 92 -9.27 -7.55 -3.51
CA ALA A 92 -10.09 -8.56 -4.18
C ALA A 92 -9.46 -9.03 -5.50
N THR A 93 -8.85 -8.13 -6.26
CA THR A 93 -8.18 -8.46 -7.54
C THR A 93 -6.92 -9.30 -7.32
N LEU A 94 -6.22 -9.05 -6.23
CA LEU A 94 -4.98 -9.77 -5.86
C LEU A 94 -5.25 -10.99 -4.97
N SER A 95 -6.49 -11.21 -4.54
CA SER A 95 -6.90 -12.40 -3.80
C SER A 95 -6.58 -13.66 -4.59
N GLY A 96 -5.94 -14.63 -3.94
CA GLY A 96 -5.61 -15.90 -4.57
C GLY A 96 -4.28 -15.90 -5.34
N MET A 97 -3.51 -14.81 -5.30
CA MET A 97 -2.12 -14.87 -5.78
C MET A 97 -1.32 -15.89 -4.93
N LEU A 98 -0.57 -16.76 -5.61
CA LEU A 98 0.33 -17.71 -4.97
C LEU A 98 1.66 -17.02 -4.70
N CYS A 99 1.98 -16.85 -3.41
CA CYS A 99 3.26 -16.33 -2.96
C CYS A 99 4.16 -17.49 -2.54
N ASP A 100 5.33 -17.62 -3.17
CA ASP A 100 6.35 -18.60 -2.79
C ASP A 100 7.44 -18.03 -1.87
N GLY A 101 7.29 -16.77 -1.45
CA GLY A 101 8.20 -16.06 -0.56
C GLY A 101 8.80 -14.78 -1.18
N ALA A 102 9.70 -14.15 -0.42
CA ALA A 102 10.39 -12.92 -0.80
C ALA A 102 11.52 -13.21 -1.80
N LYS A 103 11.17 -13.59 -3.03
CA LYS A 103 12.09 -13.81 -4.15
C LYS A 103 12.19 -12.57 -5.05
N SER A 104 13.03 -12.65 -6.09
CA SER A 104 13.23 -11.57 -7.06
C SER A 104 11.98 -11.17 -7.85
N SER A 105 10.95 -12.00 -7.86
CA SER A 105 9.65 -11.72 -8.48
C SER A 105 8.69 -10.94 -7.58
N CYS A 106 9.07 -10.65 -6.33
CA CYS A 106 8.26 -9.95 -5.34
C CYS A 106 8.24 -8.45 -5.57
#